data_AF-A0A3Q9QQU4-F1
#
_entry.id   AF-A0A3Q9QQU4-F1
#
_cell.length_a   1.000
_cell.length_b   1.000
_cell.length_c   1.000
_cell.angle_alpha   90.00
_cell.angle_beta   90.00
_cell.angle_gamma   90.00
#
_symmetry.space_group_name_H-M   'P 1'
#
loop_
_entity.id
_entity.type
_entity.pdbx_description
1 polymer ?
#
loop_
_entity_poly.entity_id
_entity_poly.type
_entity_poly.pdbx_seq_one_letter_code
_entity_poly.pdbx_strand_id
1 'polypeptide(L)'
;MSQFQSGADALNALNATNEGGGNKAEFASFKTGTSYKVRVLGTADLIRFYSYGIFKKVNSFVAKNPSVKNPKGFPVENLTPWDLAWKHYQDLKFKAADAGNADKEKEYGELAYQFKAKERYALGFIDLATGDHIIIDLSKKQAQAVHAVIKKNEKKLGKVAFELSKTGSGQQTTVMLSLLFDLDEDLTDKERENFAKYEGKAFDMALFDGLLYEADEKEQVENLVAAGFDISLIGLSVGGQNDIGEEDLPF
;
A
#
# COMPACT_ATOMS: atom_id res chain seq x y z
N MET A 1 15.33 38.73 4.09
CA MET A 1 14.45 37.82 4.85
C MET A 1 14.77 36.41 4.40
N SER A 2 15.14 35.54 5.35
CA SER A 2 15.64 34.18 5.09
C SER A 2 14.56 33.30 4.47
N GLN A 3 14.88 32.59 3.37
CA GLN A 3 14.00 31.64 2.67
C GLN A 3 14.12 30.21 3.22
N PHE A 4 14.52 30.07 4.48
CA PHE A 4 14.67 28.77 5.13
C PHE A 4 14.00 28.78 6.51
N GLN A 5 13.09 27.82 6.72
CA GLN A 5 12.61 27.46 8.05
C GLN A 5 13.70 26.62 8.73
N SER A 6 14.14 27.03 9.92
CA SER A 6 15.14 26.32 10.71
C SER A 6 14.55 25.80 12.01
N GLY A 7 14.96 24.59 12.43
CA GLY A 7 14.63 24.04 13.74
C GLY A 7 13.24 23.42 13.83
N ALA A 8 12.63 23.51 15.02
CA ALA A 8 11.37 22.83 15.38
C ALA A 8 10.22 23.09 14.38
N ASP A 9 10.21 24.25 13.71
CA ASP A 9 9.18 24.59 12.71
C ASP A 9 9.30 23.77 11.42
N ALA A 10 10.52 23.41 10.98
CA ALA A 10 10.72 22.49 9.87
C ALA A 10 10.39 21.04 10.27
N LEU A 11 10.60 20.68 11.54
CA LEU A 11 10.23 19.37 12.09
C LEU A 11 8.70 19.23 12.21
N ASN A 12 8.01 20.31 12.58
CA ASN A 12 6.55 20.36 12.64
C ASN A 12 5.93 20.37 11.25
N ALA A 13 6.53 21.03 10.25
CA ALA A 13 6.10 20.95 8.86
C ALA A 13 6.33 19.56 8.23
N LEU A 14 7.35 18.81 8.69
CA LEU A 14 7.56 17.41 8.30
C LEU A 14 6.50 16.46 8.90
N ASN A 15 5.97 16.80 10.07
CA ASN A 15 4.96 16.02 10.80
C ASN A 15 3.51 16.52 10.57
N ALA A 16 3.33 17.65 9.91
CA ALA A 16 2.02 18.18 9.53
C ALA A 16 1.60 17.50 8.22
N THR A 17 0.98 16.34 8.35
CA THR A 17 0.21 15.71 7.29
C THR A 17 -0.89 16.66 6.82
N ASN A 18 -1.02 16.78 5.50
CA ASN A 18 -1.92 17.69 4.81
C ASN A 18 -3.32 17.75 5.42
N GLU A 19 -3.81 18.98 5.61
CA GLU A 19 -5.19 19.28 5.96
C GLU A 19 -6.14 18.83 4.85
N GLY A 20 -6.84 17.72 5.11
CA GLY A 20 -8.02 17.28 4.38
C GLY A 20 -8.87 16.45 5.34
N GLY A 21 -10.08 16.91 5.65
CA GLY A 21 -10.97 16.28 6.63
C GLY A 21 -11.35 14.84 6.24
N GLY A 22 -10.59 13.89 6.77
CA GLY A 22 -10.84 12.44 6.77
C GLY A 22 -10.30 11.86 8.08
N ASN A 23 -10.68 10.64 8.43
CA ASN A 23 -10.20 9.98 9.65
C ASN A 23 -8.66 10.03 9.71
N LYS A 24 -8.10 10.48 10.84
CA LYS A 24 -6.63 10.60 11.09
C LYS A 24 -5.92 9.25 11.20
N ALA A 25 -6.48 8.19 10.63
CA ALA A 25 -5.91 6.86 10.71
C ALA A 25 -4.66 6.81 9.82
N GLU A 26 -3.54 6.41 10.42
CA GLU A 26 -2.28 6.19 9.73
C GLU A 26 -1.89 4.72 9.84
N PHE A 27 -1.05 4.24 8.92
CA PHE A 27 -0.48 2.92 9.05
C PHE A 27 0.43 2.84 10.27
N ALA A 28 0.22 1.83 11.11
CA ALA A 28 1.11 1.57 12.23
C ALA A 28 2.50 1.17 11.73
N SER A 29 3.53 1.73 12.38
CA SER A 29 4.92 1.48 12.03
C SER A 29 5.32 0.03 12.31
N PHE A 30 5.27 -0.83 11.29
CA PHE A 30 5.63 -2.24 11.43
C PHE A 30 6.98 -2.55 10.76
N LYS A 31 8.07 -2.38 11.52
CA LYS A 31 9.45 -2.53 11.05
C LYS A 31 9.92 -3.98 11.22
N THR A 32 10.95 -4.39 10.47
CA THR A 32 11.60 -5.67 10.74
C THR A 32 12.15 -5.67 12.17
N GLY A 33 11.91 -6.75 12.90
CA GLY A 33 12.33 -6.93 14.28
C GLY A 33 11.31 -6.45 15.31
N THR A 34 10.16 -5.93 14.89
CA THR A 34 9.07 -5.52 15.80
C THR A 34 7.95 -6.56 15.83
N SER A 35 7.27 -6.66 16.98
CA SER A 35 6.01 -7.39 17.13
C SER A 35 4.96 -6.54 17.84
N TYR A 36 3.70 -6.88 17.61
CA TYR A 36 2.54 -6.38 18.34
C TYR A 36 1.80 -7.58 18.94
N LYS A 37 1.39 -7.48 20.20
CA LYS A 37 0.33 -8.35 20.72
C LYS A 37 -0.99 -7.73 20.32
N VAL A 38 -1.82 -8.48 19.62
CA VAL A 38 -3.03 -7.97 18.99
C VAL A 38 -4.25 -8.82 19.28
N ARG A 39 -5.41 -8.15 19.28
CA ARG A 39 -6.72 -8.81 19.14
C ARG A 39 -7.21 -8.64 17.71
N VAL A 40 -7.73 -9.73 17.16
CA VAL A 40 -8.42 -9.79 15.87
C VAL A 40 -9.92 -9.80 16.14
N LEU A 41 -10.68 -8.87 15.54
CA LEU A 41 -12.12 -8.73 15.79
C LEU A 41 -12.97 -9.54 14.80
N GLY A 42 -12.49 -9.70 13.57
CA GLY A 42 -13.18 -10.41 12.51
C GLY A 42 -12.22 -10.98 11.45
N THR A 43 -12.77 -11.81 10.56
CA THR A 43 -12.02 -12.43 9.46
C THR A 43 -11.97 -11.55 8.21
N ALA A 44 -12.69 -10.43 8.21
CA ALA A 44 -12.87 -9.53 7.08
C ALA A 44 -12.46 -8.08 7.39
N ASP A 45 -11.69 -7.86 8.46
CA ASP A 45 -11.20 -6.55 8.89
C ASP A 45 -10.02 -6.09 8.01
N LEU A 46 -10.25 -5.99 6.70
CA LEU A 46 -9.22 -5.63 5.74
C LEU A 46 -9.78 -4.98 4.47
N ILE A 47 -8.94 -4.18 3.82
CA ILE A 47 -9.16 -3.69 2.47
C ILE A 47 -8.04 -4.14 1.52
N ARG A 48 -8.35 -4.19 0.23
CA ARG A 48 -7.37 -4.38 -0.85
C ARG A 48 -7.26 -3.10 -1.65
N PHE A 49 -6.03 -2.72 -1.99
CA PHE A 49 -5.76 -1.57 -2.85
C PHE A 49 -4.58 -1.84 -3.78
N TYR A 50 -4.44 -1.00 -4.81
CA TYR A 50 -3.30 -1.02 -5.73
C TYR A 50 -2.49 0.24 -5.52
N SER A 51 -1.25 0.05 -5.07
CA SER A 51 -0.34 1.15 -4.77
C SER A 51 0.75 1.27 -5.83
N TYR A 52 1.04 2.51 -6.21
CA TYR A 52 2.15 2.91 -7.04
C TYR A 52 3.25 3.52 -6.17
N GLY A 53 4.48 3.57 -6.70
CA GLY A 53 5.61 4.17 -5.99
C GLY A 53 6.92 3.41 -6.20
N ILE A 54 8.01 4.15 -6.07
CA ILE A 54 9.37 3.66 -6.26
C ILE A 54 10.19 4.07 -5.04
N PHE A 55 10.67 3.08 -4.30
CA PHE A 55 11.41 3.28 -3.05
C PHE A 55 12.54 4.31 -3.23
N LYS A 56 12.61 5.28 -2.30
CA LYS A 56 13.54 6.43 -2.30
C LYS A 56 13.37 7.46 -3.43
N LYS A 57 12.43 7.29 -4.35
CA LYS A 57 12.14 8.26 -5.42
C LYS A 57 10.75 8.87 -5.31
N VAL A 58 9.74 8.02 -5.10
CA VAL A 58 8.34 8.38 -5.08
C VAL A 58 7.67 7.64 -3.93
N ASN A 59 7.04 8.40 -3.04
CA ASN A 59 6.26 7.83 -1.93
C ASN A 59 5.10 6.99 -2.46
N SER A 60 4.65 6.02 -1.66
CA SER A 60 3.53 5.18 -2.06
C SER A 60 2.24 6.00 -2.17
N PHE A 61 1.47 5.78 -3.23
CA PHE A 61 0.18 6.44 -3.45
C PHE A 61 -0.80 5.49 -4.14
N VAL A 62 -2.08 5.87 -4.17
CA VAL A 62 -3.11 5.26 -5.02
C VAL A 62 -3.64 6.29 -6.01
N ALA A 63 -4.09 5.85 -7.18
CA ALA A 63 -4.67 6.76 -8.16
C ALA A 63 -6.08 7.16 -7.73
N LYS A 64 -6.37 8.46 -7.68
CA LYS A 64 -7.71 8.99 -7.40
C LYS A 64 -8.78 8.46 -8.37
N ASN A 65 -8.40 8.32 -9.64
CA ASN A 65 -9.18 7.66 -10.68
C ASN A 65 -8.44 6.39 -11.13
N PRO A 66 -8.68 5.24 -10.51
CA PRO A 66 -7.91 4.02 -10.79
C PRO A 66 -8.35 3.32 -12.07
N SER A 67 -7.39 2.68 -12.76
CA SER A 67 -7.68 1.79 -13.88
C SER A 67 -8.53 0.58 -13.47
N VAL A 68 -9.31 0.04 -14.40
CA VAL A 68 -9.90 -1.29 -14.25
C VAL A 68 -8.80 -2.35 -14.38
N LYS A 69 -8.75 -3.30 -13.44
CA LYS A 69 -7.75 -4.39 -13.45
C LYS A 69 -8.41 -5.76 -13.61
N ASN A 70 -7.75 -6.65 -14.36
CA ASN A 70 -8.18 -8.03 -14.52
C ASN A 70 -7.91 -8.86 -13.23
N PRO A 71 -8.37 -10.13 -13.13
CA PRO A 71 -8.15 -10.97 -11.95
C PRO A 71 -6.67 -11.21 -11.58
N LYS A 72 -5.75 -11.02 -12.53
CA LYS A 72 -4.29 -11.12 -12.31
C LYS A 72 -3.67 -9.79 -11.87
N GLY A 73 -4.47 -8.73 -11.74
CA GLY A 73 -4.05 -7.40 -11.31
C GLY A 73 -3.36 -6.57 -12.39
N PHE A 74 -3.55 -6.90 -13.67
CA PHE A 74 -3.07 -6.08 -14.79
C PHE A 74 -4.14 -5.07 -15.20
N PRO A 75 -3.76 -3.80 -15.47
CA PRO A 75 -4.69 -2.79 -15.93
C PRO A 75 -5.17 -3.11 -17.36
N VAL A 76 -6.47 -2.91 -17.62
CA VAL A 76 -7.12 -3.24 -18.90
C VAL A 76 -7.91 -2.08 -19.51
N GLU A 77 -8.46 -1.19 -18.68
CA GLU A 77 -9.23 -0.02 -19.11
C GLU A 77 -8.94 1.17 -18.19
N ASN A 78 -9.20 2.39 -18.65
CA ASN A 78 -8.98 3.65 -17.92
C ASN A 78 -7.55 3.73 -17.35
N LEU A 79 -6.56 3.50 -18.20
CA LEU A 79 -5.15 3.42 -17.77
C LEU A 79 -4.71 4.74 -17.13
N THR A 80 -4.09 4.64 -15.96
CA THR A 80 -3.44 5.78 -15.32
C THR A 80 -2.13 6.12 -16.05
N PRO A 81 -1.54 7.31 -15.84
CA PRO A 81 -0.19 7.61 -16.35
C PRO A 81 0.84 6.52 -15.99
N TRP A 82 0.77 5.97 -14.78
CA TRP A 82 1.66 4.90 -14.33
C TRP A 82 1.39 3.56 -15.02
N ASP A 83 0.12 3.24 -15.31
CA ASP A 83 -0.23 2.06 -16.10
C ASP A 83 0.24 2.20 -17.56
N LEU A 84 0.20 3.41 -18.13
CA LEU A 84 0.76 3.71 -19.45
C LEU A 84 2.28 3.52 -19.48
N ALA A 85 3.00 4.03 -18.48
CA ALA A 85 4.45 3.82 -18.35
C ALA A 85 4.80 2.32 -18.20
N TRP A 86 4.03 1.58 -17.40
CA TRP A 86 4.16 0.12 -17.31
C TRP A 86 3.92 -0.56 -18.66
N LYS A 87 2.85 -0.17 -19.37
CA LYS A 87 2.49 -0.75 -20.66
C LYS A 87 3.56 -0.51 -21.72
N HIS A 88 4.12 0.71 -21.79
CA HIS A 88 5.20 1.05 -22.71
C HIS A 88 6.37 0.05 -22.61
N TYR A 89 6.86 -0.20 -21.39
CA TYR A 89 7.95 -1.17 -21.18
C TYR A 89 7.51 -2.63 -21.38
N GLN A 90 6.24 -2.98 -21.11
CA GLN A 90 5.75 -4.32 -21.48
C GLN A 90 5.74 -4.54 -22.99
N ASP A 91 5.31 -3.55 -23.78
CA ASP A 91 5.29 -3.65 -25.24
C ASP A 91 6.72 -3.81 -25.78
N LEU A 92 7.69 -3.06 -25.23
CA LEU A 92 9.12 -3.21 -25.57
C LEU A 92 9.67 -4.57 -25.16
N LYS A 93 9.29 -5.08 -23.98
CA LYS A 93 9.66 -6.43 -23.53
C LYS A 93 9.19 -7.48 -24.53
N PHE A 94 7.93 -7.44 -24.97
CA PHE A 94 7.40 -8.43 -25.92
C PHE A 94 8.11 -8.34 -27.27
N LYS A 95 8.34 -7.13 -27.79
CA LYS A 95 9.12 -6.94 -29.02
C LYS A 95 10.54 -7.52 -28.92
N ALA A 96 11.19 -7.37 -27.77
CA ALA A 96 12.51 -7.95 -27.55
C ALA A 96 12.48 -9.48 -27.49
N ALA A 97 11.46 -10.06 -26.85
CA ALA A 97 11.25 -11.51 -26.80
C ALA A 97 11.00 -12.09 -28.20
N ASP A 98 10.13 -11.45 -28.99
CA ASP A 98 9.84 -11.86 -30.37
C ASP A 98 11.08 -11.79 -31.27
N ALA A 99 11.98 -10.84 -30.99
CA ALA A 99 13.27 -10.71 -31.67
C ALA A 99 14.37 -11.63 -31.12
N GLY A 100 14.09 -12.45 -30.10
CA GLY A 100 15.06 -13.34 -29.46
C GLY A 100 16.14 -12.61 -28.63
N ASN A 101 15.92 -11.35 -28.25
CA ASN A 101 16.87 -10.55 -27.48
C ASN A 101 16.58 -10.65 -25.97
N ALA A 102 17.14 -11.69 -25.34
CA ALA A 102 16.92 -11.98 -23.92
C ALA A 102 17.41 -10.86 -22.97
N ASP A 103 18.49 -10.16 -23.31
CA ASP A 103 19.02 -9.07 -22.48
C ASP A 103 18.05 -7.89 -22.42
N LYS A 104 17.49 -7.50 -23.58
CA LYS A 104 16.48 -6.45 -23.65
C LYS A 104 15.14 -6.88 -23.07
N GLU A 105 14.74 -8.13 -23.24
CA GLU A 105 13.55 -8.66 -22.57
C GLU A 105 13.66 -8.50 -21.05
N LYS A 106 14.81 -8.86 -20.47
CA LYS A 106 15.06 -8.73 -19.05
C LYS A 106 15.07 -7.26 -18.60
N GLU A 107 15.81 -6.40 -19.29
CA GLU A 107 15.91 -4.96 -19.00
C GLU A 107 14.53 -4.29 -18.98
N TYR A 108 13.73 -4.49 -20.04
CA TYR A 108 12.38 -3.92 -20.12
C TYR A 108 11.42 -4.54 -19.10
N GLY A 109 11.61 -5.82 -18.76
CA GLY A 109 10.87 -6.46 -17.66
C GLY A 109 11.13 -5.80 -16.31
N GLU A 110 12.39 -5.49 -16.00
CA GLU A 110 12.79 -4.81 -14.77
C GLU A 110 12.26 -3.37 -14.73
N LEU A 111 12.32 -2.64 -15.85
CA LEU A 111 11.76 -1.29 -15.98
C LEU A 111 10.23 -1.29 -15.81
N ALA A 112 9.52 -2.18 -16.51
CA ALA A 112 8.07 -2.30 -16.36
C ALA A 112 7.68 -2.56 -14.89
N TYR A 113 8.41 -3.44 -14.20
CA TYR A 113 8.11 -3.76 -12.80
C TYR A 113 8.16 -2.54 -11.86
N GLN A 114 8.97 -1.52 -12.16
CA GLN A 114 9.06 -0.30 -11.36
C GLN A 114 7.77 0.52 -11.39
N PHE A 115 7.11 0.61 -12.55
CA PHE A 115 5.88 1.39 -12.75
C PHE A 115 4.60 0.60 -12.50
N LYS A 116 4.72 -0.73 -12.35
CA LYS A 116 3.57 -1.61 -12.12
C LYS A 116 2.89 -1.29 -10.78
N ALA A 117 1.57 -1.16 -10.82
CA ALA A 117 0.73 -1.15 -9.64
C ALA A 117 0.94 -2.42 -8.78
N LYS A 118 1.21 -2.25 -7.48
CA LYS A 118 1.43 -3.34 -6.54
C LYS A 118 0.16 -3.58 -5.73
N GLU A 119 -0.34 -4.81 -5.76
CA GLU A 119 -1.47 -5.24 -4.93
C GLU A 119 -1.04 -5.28 -3.45
N ARG A 120 -1.73 -4.50 -2.63
CA ARG A 120 -1.49 -4.34 -1.19
C ARG A 120 -2.78 -4.57 -0.40
N TYR A 121 -2.62 -4.84 0.88
CA TYR A 121 -3.72 -5.08 1.80
C TYR A 121 -3.46 -4.34 3.11
N ALA A 122 -4.48 -3.64 3.60
CA ALA A 122 -4.47 -3.04 4.92
C ALA A 122 -5.31 -3.91 5.84
N LEU A 123 -4.74 -4.43 6.92
CA LEU A 123 -5.44 -5.28 7.90
C LEU A 123 -5.57 -4.51 9.22
N GLY A 124 -6.77 -4.54 9.79
CA GLY A 124 -7.11 -3.92 11.07
C GLY A 124 -6.93 -4.86 12.26
N PHE A 125 -6.38 -4.33 13.34
CA PHE A 125 -6.23 -5.03 14.62
C PHE A 125 -6.45 -4.08 15.80
N ILE A 126 -6.57 -4.63 17.00
CA ILE A 126 -6.40 -3.86 18.24
C ILE A 126 -5.01 -4.16 18.80
N ASP A 127 -4.19 -3.13 19.01
CA ASP A 127 -2.93 -3.26 19.76
C ASP A 127 -3.24 -3.39 21.26
N LEU A 128 -2.81 -4.49 21.87
CA LEU A 128 -3.10 -4.74 23.28
C LEU A 128 -2.26 -3.89 24.23
N ALA A 129 -1.09 -3.40 23.79
CA ALA A 129 -0.25 -2.56 24.64
C ALA A 129 -0.88 -1.16 24.88
N THR A 130 -1.48 -0.60 23.83
CA THR A 130 -2.12 0.72 23.82
C THR A 130 -3.63 0.64 24.08
N GLY A 131 -4.30 -0.37 23.53
CA GLY A 131 -5.76 -0.52 23.54
C GLY A 131 -6.44 0.16 22.35
N ASP A 132 -5.65 0.61 21.37
CA ASP A 132 -6.10 1.37 20.20
C ASP A 132 -6.16 0.50 18.94
N HIS A 133 -6.92 0.97 17.94
CA HIS A 133 -6.93 0.35 16.62
C HIS A 133 -5.59 0.62 15.92
N ILE A 134 -5.05 -0.42 15.28
CA ILE A 134 -3.88 -0.31 14.42
C ILE A 134 -4.21 -0.89 13.04
N ILE A 135 -3.64 -0.29 12.00
CA ILE A 135 -3.78 -0.76 10.62
C ILE A 135 -2.39 -1.08 10.07
N ILE A 136 -2.24 -2.28 9.50
CA ILE A 136 -0.96 -2.80 9.01
C ILE A 136 -1.02 -2.98 7.49
N ASP A 137 -0.15 -2.28 6.75
CA ASP A 137 0.05 -2.48 5.31
C ASP A 137 0.92 -3.71 5.03
N LEU A 138 0.38 -4.66 4.27
CA LEU A 138 0.98 -5.92 3.90
C LEU A 138 1.00 -6.12 2.39
N SER A 139 2.06 -6.77 1.91
CA SER A 139 2.03 -7.35 0.56
C SER A 139 1.02 -8.50 0.49
N LYS A 140 0.56 -8.84 -0.72
CA LYS A 140 -0.33 -10.00 -0.94
C LYS A 140 0.11 -11.27 -0.21
N LYS A 141 1.38 -11.66 -0.33
CA LYS A 141 1.90 -12.90 0.30
C LYS A 141 1.83 -12.83 1.83
N GLN A 142 2.19 -11.68 2.40
CA GLN A 142 2.14 -11.46 3.84
C GLN A 142 0.70 -11.45 4.35
N ALA A 143 -0.20 -10.74 3.67
CA ALA A 143 -1.63 -10.71 4.00
C ALA A 143 -2.26 -12.11 3.92
N GLN A 144 -1.94 -12.90 2.90
CA GLN A 144 -2.41 -14.28 2.78
C GLN A 144 -1.91 -15.16 3.94
N ALA A 145 -0.65 -15.03 4.35
CA ALA A 145 -0.11 -15.78 5.47
C ALA A 145 -0.82 -15.44 6.79
N VAL A 146 -1.02 -14.15 7.07
CA VAL A 146 -1.74 -13.67 8.26
C VAL A 146 -3.21 -14.14 8.24
N HIS A 147 -3.90 -13.92 7.12
CA HIS A 147 -5.31 -14.28 6.97
C HIS A 147 -5.56 -15.78 7.08
N ALA A 148 -4.63 -16.62 6.58
CA ALA A 148 -4.71 -18.07 6.74
C ALA A 148 -4.74 -18.49 8.21
N VAL A 149 -3.97 -17.84 9.08
CA VAL A 149 -3.98 -18.11 10.53
C VAL A 149 -5.29 -17.63 11.16
N ILE A 150 -5.76 -16.43 10.81
CA ILE A 150 -7.05 -15.88 11.29
C ILE A 150 -8.18 -16.84 10.93
N LYS A 151 -8.28 -17.24 9.66
CA LYS A 151 -9.33 -18.14 9.17
C LYS A 151 -9.25 -19.53 9.80
N LYS A 152 -8.04 -20.10 9.96
CA LYS A 152 -7.85 -21.40 10.64
C LYS A 152 -8.35 -21.37 12.09
N ASN A 153 -8.32 -20.20 12.73
CA ASN A 153 -8.67 -20.03 14.14
C ASN A 153 -9.93 -19.17 14.34
N GLU A 154 -10.81 -19.06 13.34
CA GLU A 154 -12.02 -18.23 13.37
C GLU A 154 -12.89 -18.50 14.61
N LYS A 155 -13.07 -19.77 14.98
CA LYS A 155 -13.86 -20.18 16.17
C LYS A 155 -13.22 -19.81 17.52
N LYS A 156 -11.96 -19.38 17.51
CA LYS A 156 -11.18 -18.96 18.67
C LYS A 156 -11.02 -17.44 18.72
N LEU A 157 -11.47 -16.69 17.71
CA LEU A 157 -11.47 -15.24 17.76
C LEU A 157 -12.26 -14.78 18.99
N GLY A 158 -11.69 -13.80 19.71
CA GLY A 158 -12.21 -13.33 20.99
C GLY A 158 -11.88 -14.18 22.22
N LYS A 159 -11.34 -15.40 22.04
CA LYS A 159 -10.88 -16.28 23.15
C LYS A 159 -9.37 -16.32 23.31
N VAL A 160 -8.64 -16.05 22.24
CA VAL A 160 -7.17 -16.00 22.21
C VAL A 160 -6.71 -14.66 21.68
N ALA A 161 -5.54 -14.23 22.12
CA ALA A 161 -4.81 -13.12 21.51
C ALA A 161 -3.82 -13.67 20.48
N PHE A 162 -3.17 -12.77 19.75
CA PHE A 162 -2.17 -13.12 18.77
C PHE A 162 -0.93 -12.26 18.93
N GLU A 163 0.22 -12.79 18.54
CA GLU A 163 1.41 -11.99 18.27
C GLU A 163 1.58 -11.83 16.76
N LEU A 164 1.59 -10.59 16.29
CA LEU A 164 1.90 -10.20 14.93
C LEU A 164 3.36 -9.74 14.87
N SER A 165 4.24 -10.51 14.23
CA SER A 165 5.67 -10.21 14.15
C SER A 165 6.17 -10.08 12.72
N LYS A 166 7.20 -9.24 12.51
CA LYS A 166 7.86 -9.05 11.22
C LYS A 166 9.34 -9.33 11.31
N THR A 167 9.82 -10.25 10.50
CA THR A 167 11.22 -10.70 10.52
C THR A 167 11.81 -10.75 9.10
N GLY A 168 13.12 -10.93 8.99
CA GLY A 168 13.83 -11.03 7.71
C GLY A 168 14.16 -9.68 7.05
N SER A 169 14.92 -9.73 5.96
CA SER A 169 15.44 -8.54 5.27
C SER A 169 15.17 -8.56 3.77
N GLY A 170 14.97 -7.37 3.18
CA GLY A 170 14.77 -7.18 1.75
C GLY A 170 13.60 -8.03 1.23
N GLN A 171 13.90 -8.93 0.27
CA GLN A 171 12.90 -9.80 -0.34
C GLN A 171 12.48 -10.98 0.57
N GLN A 172 13.23 -11.25 1.64
CA GLN A 172 12.97 -12.33 2.60
C GLN A 172 12.18 -11.86 3.83
N THR A 173 11.58 -10.67 3.78
CA THR A 173 10.78 -10.16 4.90
C THR A 173 9.43 -10.89 4.98
N THR A 174 9.19 -11.55 6.10
CA THR A 174 7.96 -12.28 6.40
C THR A 174 7.19 -11.60 7.51
N VAL A 175 5.87 -11.80 7.51
CA VAL A 175 4.99 -11.40 8.60
C VAL A 175 4.29 -12.66 9.09
N MET A 176 4.33 -12.88 10.40
CA MET A 176 3.79 -14.05 11.06
C MET A 176 2.74 -13.65 12.07
N LEU A 177 1.66 -14.42 12.14
CA LEU A 177 0.65 -14.31 13.18
C LEU A 177 0.67 -15.61 13.99
N SER A 178 0.98 -15.51 15.28
CA SER A 178 1.07 -16.64 16.22
C SER A 178 -0.01 -16.51 17.27
N LEU A 179 -0.57 -17.64 17.76
CA LEU A 179 -1.55 -17.60 18.84
C LEU A 179 -0.84 -17.42 20.18
N LEU A 180 -1.46 -16.64 21.06
CA LEU A 180 -1.17 -16.57 22.49
C LEU A 180 -2.33 -17.28 23.20
N PHE A 181 -2.05 -18.43 23.80
CA PHE A 181 -3.07 -19.35 24.29
C PHE A 181 -3.43 -19.12 25.75
N ASP A 182 -2.44 -18.74 26.55
CA ASP A 182 -2.61 -18.50 27.97
C ASP A 182 -2.65 -17.00 28.18
N LEU A 183 -3.84 -16.41 28.23
CA LEU A 183 -3.95 -14.95 28.37
C LEU A 183 -3.42 -14.45 29.72
N ASP A 184 -3.37 -15.32 30.75
CA ASP A 184 -2.90 -14.94 32.08
C ASP A 184 -1.37 -14.89 32.12
N GLU A 185 -0.69 -15.81 31.42
CA GLU A 185 0.77 -15.83 31.29
C GLU A 185 1.31 -14.97 30.13
N ASP A 186 0.64 -14.99 28.97
CA ASP A 186 1.12 -14.35 27.73
C ASP A 186 0.84 -12.85 27.69
N LEU A 187 -0.14 -12.35 28.45
CA LEU A 187 -0.52 -10.95 28.49
C LEU A 187 -0.28 -10.33 29.87
N THR A 188 0.05 -9.06 29.89
CA THR A 188 0.02 -8.23 31.12
C THR A 188 -1.42 -7.91 31.53
N ASP A 189 -1.63 -7.48 32.77
CA ASP A 189 -2.94 -7.06 33.29
C ASP A 189 -3.61 -6.00 32.39
N LYS A 190 -2.82 -5.01 31.93
CA LYS A 190 -3.28 -3.96 31.02
C LYS A 190 -3.66 -4.51 29.65
N GLU A 191 -2.87 -5.43 29.10
CA GLU A 191 -3.17 -6.08 27.82
C GLU A 191 -4.44 -6.93 27.91
N ARG A 192 -4.69 -7.60 29.04
CA ARG A 192 -5.95 -8.33 29.28
C ARG A 192 -7.14 -7.40 29.39
N GLU A 193 -7.02 -6.27 30.08
CA GLU A 193 -8.06 -5.25 30.16
C GLU A 193 -8.42 -4.73 28.75
N ASN A 194 -7.40 -4.36 27.98
CA ASN A 194 -7.55 -3.93 26.60
C ASN A 194 -8.16 -5.02 25.71
N PHE A 195 -7.80 -6.29 25.93
CA PHE A 195 -8.41 -7.41 25.21
C PHE A 195 -9.92 -7.52 25.51
N ALA A 196 -10.32 -7.43 26.77
CA ALA A 196 -11.72 -7.53 27.19
C ALA A 196 -12.58 -6.35 26.70
N LYS A 197 -12.00 -5.15 26.59
CA LYS A 197 -12.68 -3.93 26.11
C LYS A 197 -13.35 -4.09 24.73
N TYR A 198 -12.88 -5.01 23.90
CA TYR A 198 -13.39 -5.26 22.55
C TYR A 198 -14.15 -6.58 22.41
N GLU A 199 -14.65 -7.13 23.52
CA GLU A 199 -15.56 -8.28 23.48
C GLU A 199 -16.86 -7.94 22.73
N GLY A 200 -17.23 -8.79 21.77
CA GLY A 200 -18.42 -8.62 20.93
C GLY A 200 -18.40 -7.42 19.98
N LYS A 201 -17.30 -6.66 19.91
CA LYS A 201 -17.19 -5.48 19.02
C LYS A 201 -16.68 -5.85 17.64
N ALA A 202 -17.15 -5.12 16.64
CA ALA A 202 -16.62 -5.17 15.28
C ALA A 202 -15.47 -4.16 15.10
N PHE A 203 -14.57 -4.42 14.16
CA PHE A 203 -13.58 -3.44 13.74
C PHE A 203 -14.28 -2.26 13.02
N ASP A 204 -13.85 -1.04 13.33
CA ASP A 204 -14.37 0.15 12.66
C ASP A 204 -13.76 0.28 11.25
N MET A 205 -14.52 -0.16 10.24
CA MET A 205 -14.09 -0.11 8.83
C MET A 205 -13.91 1.33 8.32
N ALA A 206 -14.52 2.34 8.95
CA ALA A 206 -14.33 3.74 8.55
C ALA A 206 -12.90 4.23 8.83
N LEU A 207 -12.11 3.50 9.64
CA LEU A 207 -10.69 3.80 9.84
C LEU A 207 -9.84 3.58 8.59
N PHE A 208 -10.36 2.87 7.58
CA PHE A 208 -9.68 2.74 6.28
C PHE A 208 -9.91 3.96 5.37
N ASP A 209 -10.93 4.78 5.66
CA ASP A 209 -11.24 5.96 4.85
C ASP A 209 -10.18 7.05 5.06
N GLY A 210 -9.59 7.54 3.96
CA GLY A 210 -8.53 8.56 3.99
C GLY A 210 -7.14 8.03 4.40
N LEU A 211 -7.00 6.72 4.65
CA LEU A 211 -5.72 6.09 5.02
C LEU A 211 -4.67 6.16 3.91
N LEU A 212 -5.11 6.18 2.65
CA LEU A 212 -4.26 6.11 1.47
C LEU A 212 -4.11 7.51 0.88
N TYR A 213 -2.87 7.89 0.56
CA TYR A 213 -2.64 9.12 -0.21
C TYR A 213 -3.09 8.91 -1.66
N GLU A 214 -4.12 9.67 -2.06
CA GLU A 214 -4.69 9.66 -3.40
C GLU A 214 -4.01 10.71 -4.27
N ALA A 215 -3.34 10.27 -5.33
CA ALA A 215 -2.73 11.15 -6.32
C ALA A 215 -3.69 11.37 -7.49
N ASP A 216 -3.93 12.63 -7.85
CA ASP A 216 -4.62 12.97 -9.10
C ASP A 216 -3.73 12.75 -10.34
N GLU A 217 -4.25 13.01 -11.53
CA GLU A 217 -3.51 12.77 -12.78
C GLU A 217 -2.25 13.64 -12.89
N LYS A 218 -2.32 14.90 -12.43
CA LYS A 218 -1.21 15.84 -12.47
C LYS A 218 -0.09 15.37 -11.53
N GLU A 219 -0.44 15.05 -10.29
CA GLU A 219 0.51 14.51 -9.30
C GLU A 219 1.14 13.20 -9.80
N GLN A 220 0.36 12.35 -10.48
CA GLN A 220 0.88 11.11 -11.08
C GLN A 220 1.93 11.38 -12.17
N VAL A 221 1.73 12.38 -13.03
CA VAL A 221 2.70 12.79 -14.05
C VAL A 221 3.95 13.38 -13.41
N GLU A 222 3.81 14.25 -12.41
CA GLU A 222 4.94 14.81 -11.65
C GLU A 222 5.75 13.69 -10.97
N ASN A 223 5.06 12.70 -10.40
CA ASN A 223 5.67 11.52 -9.80
C ASN A 223 6.40 10.63 -10.83
N LEU A 224 5.91 10.51 -12.07
CA LEU A 224 6.64 9.81 -13.14
C LEU A 224 7.95 10.53 -13.51
N VAL A 225 7.91 11.86 -13.61
CA VAL A 225 9.11 12.66 -13.87
C VAL A 225 10.11 12.50 -12.71
N ALA A 226 9.64 12.57 -11.46
CA ALA A 226 10.48 12.33 -10.27
C ALA A 226 11.05 10.91 -10.22
N ALA A 227 10.34 9.91 -10.76
CA ALA A 227 10.85 8.56 -10.93
C ALA A 227 11.98 8.44 -11.97
N GLY A 228 12.12 9.45 -12.85
CA GLY A 228 13.04 9.48 -13.98
C GLY A 228 12.46 8.86 -15.26
N PHE A 229 11.13 8.80 -15.38
CA PHE A 229 10.47 8.35 -16.60
C PHE A 229 10.31 9.53 -17.59
N ASP A 230 10.61 9.28 -18.86
CA ASP A 230 10.33 10.24 -19.93
C ASP A 230 8.86 10.12 -20.34
N ILE A 231 8.04 11.06 -19.85
CA ILE A 231 6.59 11.07 -20.07
C ILE A 231 6.21 11.27 -21.56
N SER A 232 7.12 11.76 -22.40
CA SER A 232 6.86 11.87 -23.85
C SER A 232 6.69 10.49 -24.52
N LEU A 233 7.29 9.44 -23.93
CA LEU A 233 7.17 8.05 -24.41
C LEU A 233 5.75 7.49 -24.32
N ILE A 234 4.86 8.16 -23.59
CA ILE A 234 3.44 7.82 -23.44
C ILE A 234 2.53 8.97 -23.90
N GLY A 235 3.05 9.93 -24.66
CA GLY A 235 2.27 11.03 -25.23
C GLY A 235 1.86 12.13 -24.24
N LEU A 236 2.53 12.23 -23.09
CA LEU A 236 2.23 13.24 -22.07
C LEU A 236 3.30 14.36 -22.04
N SER A 237 2.92 15.53 -21.51
CA SER A 237 3.82 16.68 -21.31
C SER A 237 3.56 17.35 -19.95
N VAL A 238 4.58 18.00 -19.37
CA VAL A 238 4.44 18.71 -18.08
C VAL A 238 3.78 20.07 -18.34
N GLY A 239 2.61 20.31 -17.75
CA GLY A 239 1.92 21.60 -17.79
C GLY A 239 1.05 21.86 -19.02
N GLY A 240 0.86 20.87 -19.89
CA GLY A 240 -0.09 20.93 -21.01
C GLY A 240 -1.40 20.24 -20.66
N GLN A 241 -2.52 20.96 -20.81
CA GLN A 241 -3.84 20.35 -20.98
C GLN A 241 -3.76 19.33 -22.11
N ASN A 242 -4.40 18.17 -21.95
CA ASN A 242 -4.49 17.14 -22.98
C ASN A 242 -5.05 17.75 -24.28
N ASP A 243 -4.19 18.00 -25.27
CA ASP A 243 -4.62 18.16 -26.66
C ASP A 243 -4.96 16.76 -27.18
N ILE A 244 -6.13 16.28 -26.78
CA ILE A 244 -6.78 15.19 -27.50
C ILE A 244 -7.34 15.86 -28.76
N GLY A 245 -6.50 15.97 -29.78
CA GLY A 245 -6.96 16.33 -31.11
C GLY A 245 -8.01 15.33 -31.55
N GLU A 246 -9.26 15.77 -31.64
CA GLU A 246 -10.25 15.22 -32.55
C GLU A 246 -9.60 15.24 -33.95
N GLU A 247 -9.02 14.12 -34.37
CA GLU A 247 -8.75 13.89 -35.79
C GLU A 247 -10.10 13.71 -36.48
N ASP A 248 -10.51 14.81 -37.12
CA ASP A 248 -11.51 14.89 -38.19
C ASP A 248 -11.55 13.59 -39.02
N LEU A 249 -12.68 12.90 -38.96
CA LEU A 249 -13.05 11.89 -39.94
C LEU A 249 -13.41 12.63 -41.25
N PRO A 250 -12.71 12.39 -42.38
CA PRO A 250 -13.16 12.91 -43.65
C PRO A 250 -14.39 12.12 -44.12
N PHE A 251 -15.37 12.87 -44.59
CA PHE A 251 -16.60 12.41 -45.27
C PHE A 251 -16.35 11.40 -46.40
#